data_AF-A0A0C1RIJ1-F1
#
_entry.id   AF-A0A0C1RIJ1-F1
#
_cell.length_a   1.000
_cell.length_b   1.000
_cell.length_c   1.000
_cell.angle_alpha   90.00
_cell.angle_beta   90.00
_cell.angle_gamma   90.00
#
_symmetry.space_group_name_H-M   'P 1'
#
loop_
_entity.id
_entity.type
_entity.pdbx_description
1 polymer ?
#
loop_
_entity_poly.entity_id
_entity_poly.type
_entity_poly.pdbx_seq_one_letter_code
_entity_poly.pdbx_strand_id
1 'polypeptide(L)'
;MIKHRLTLPLQSKGNVGKSTQASLQIFWMNARNVAWQAYDLDNDNQTLSRAIPEARLVMLSEEPEADFLKIFRTIPEKSVTVLDPQAHFYRVLLHSFDFAHFFDWSKESGIRTTVLLFPIDDLSVMDELAEIVEKFGDNVDYLVIKNRAKAPKTRMFDGSQLEKELSALGAATLELPALLSDTRNYLSLLEIELQRPLNLLEIISDKKIKMDLFHRVILEDWIKKIFEQYDRLASYLLPDEEARRVMENWKKPVENKESTQKSRGSKVNLSNLQ
;
A
#
# COMPACT_ATOMS: atom_id res chain seq x y z
N MET A 1 10.44 -11.14 17.56
CA MET A 1 9.94 -11.83 16.35
C MET A 1 8.53 -11.33 16.12
N ILE A 2 8.27 -10.81 14.94
CA ILE A 2 6.97 -10.28 14.52
C ILE A 2 6.12 -11.45 14.04
N LYS A 3 4.99 -11.67 14.69
CA LYS A 3 4.02 -12.74 14.40
C LYS A 3 2.80 -12.24 13.62
N HIS A 4 2.49 -10.95 13.77
CA HIS A 4 1.33 -10.32 13.14
C HIS A 4 1.72 -8.93 12.66
N ARG A 5 1.09 -8.47 11.58
CA ARG A 5 1.22 -7.08 11.14
C ARG A 5 -0.11 -6.37 11.04
N LEU A 6 -0.10 -5.09 11.41
CA LEU A 6 -1.16 -4.14 11.14
C LEU A 6 -0.67 -3.18 10.06
N THR A 7 -1.33 -3.12 8.90
CA THR A 7 -1.04 -2.08 7.89
C THR A 7 -2.09 -1.00 7.95
N LEU A 8 -1.63 0.23 8.13
CA LEU A 8 -2.49 1.34 8.46
C LEU A 8 -2.07 2.61 7.69
N PRO A 9 -2.89 3.09 6.73
CA PRO A 9 -2.66 4.40 6.15
C PRO A 9 -3.17 5.48 7.11
N LEU A 10 -2.29 6.39 7.51
CA LEU A 10 -2.65 7.54 8.36
C LEU A 10 -2.48 8.80 7.54
N GLN A 11 -3.59 9.30 6.99
CA GLN A 11 -3.63 10.60 6.34
C GLN A 11 -5.06 11.08 6.13
N SER A 12 -5.28 12.35 6.44
CA SER A 12 -6.56 13.04 6.33
C SER A 12 -6.99 13.33 4.90
N LYS A 13 -6.04 13.37 3.95
CA LYS A 13 -6.36 13.61 2.56
C LYS A 13 -7.07 12.40 1.92
N GLY A 14 -8.26 12.64 1.38
CA GLY A 14 -8.97 11.70 0.50
C GLY A 14 -8.30 11.58 -0.87
N ASN A 15 -8.65 10.54 -1.63
CA ASN A 15 -8.25 10.35 -3.03
C ASN A 15 -6.72 10.26 -3.31
N VAL A 16 -5.90 9.96 -2.29
CA VAL A 16 -4.45 9.69 -2.45
C VAL A 16 -4.14 8.24 -2.86
N GLY A 17 -5.14 7.35 -2.82
CA GLY A 17 -5.04 5.95 -3.22
C GLY A 17 -4.86 4.94 -2.09
N LYS A 18 -5.37 5.24 -0.88
CA LYS A 18 -5.37 4.34 0.29
C LYS A 18 -6.05 2.99 -0.02
N SER A 19 -7.32 3.03 -0.41
CA SER A 19 -8.09 1.83 -0.78
C SER A 19 -7.50 1.07 -1.96
N THR A 20 -6.90 1.78 -2.94
CA THR A 20 -6.19 1.14 -4.06
C THR A 20 -4.97 0.38 -3.58
N GLN A 21 -4.16 0.98 -2.71
CA GLN A 21 -3.01 0.31 -2.11
C GLN A 21 -3.46 -0.90 -1.27
N ALA A 22 -4.52 -0.76 -0.47
CA ALA A 22 -5.05 -1.84 0.37
C ALA A 22 -5.51 -3.03 -0.47
N SER A 23 -6.23 -2.75 -1.58
CA SER A 23 -6.67 -3.78 -2.52
C SER A 23 -5.50 -4.50 -3.18
N LEU A 24 -4.50 -3.76 -3.66
CA LEU A 24 -3.30 -4.33 -4.28
C LEU A 24 -2.49 -5.19 -3.30
N GLN A 25 -2.38 -4.76 -2.05
CA GLN A 25 -1.74 -5.54 -0.99
C GLN A 25 -2.48 -6.85 -0.72
N ILE A 26 -3.82 -6.81 -0.62
CA ILE A 26 -4.63 -8.02 -0.43
C ILE A 26 -4.52 -8.97 -1.62
N PHE A 27 -4.58 -8.45 -2.84
CA PHE A 27 -4.35 -9.26 -4.04
C PHE A 27 -2.98 -9.93 -3.99
N TRP A 28 -1.93 -9.18 -3.68
CA TRP A 28 -0.59 -9.76 -3.52
C TRP A 28 -0.54 -10.85 -2.43
N MET A 29 -1.14 -10.61 -1.26
CA MET A 29 -1.22 -11.60 -0.18
C MET A 29 -1.97 -12.86 -0.60
N ASN A 30 -3.09 -12.73 -1.33
CA ASN A 30 -3.82 -13.87 -1.92
C ASN A 30 -2.92 -14.67 -2.86
N ALA A 31 -2.20 -13.99 -3.76
CA ALA A 31 -1.28 -14.64 -4.69
C ALA A 31 -0.07 -15.30 -4.00
N ARG A 32 0.21 -14.98 -2.74
CA ARG A 32 1.27 -15.61 -1.93
C ARG A 32 0.73 -16.57 -0.87
N ASN A 33 -0.59 -16.80 -0.82
CA ASN A 33 -1.25 -17.61 0.22
C ASN A 33 -0.96 -17.12 1.64
N VAL A 34 -1.01 -15.80 1.86
CA VAL A 34 -0.88 -15.20 3.19
C VAL A 34 -2.27 -15.01 3.79
N ALA A 35 -2.44 -15.39 5.05
CA ALA A 35 -3.70 -15.19 5.76
C ALA A 35 -3.85 -13.72 6.19
N TRP A 36 -4.97 -13.12 5.82
CA TRP A 36 -5.27 -11.72 6.14
C TRP A 36 -6.70 -11.54 6.63
N GLN A 37 -6.94 -10.39 7.25
CA GLN A 37 -8.25 -9.80 7.46
C GLN A 37 -8.17 -8.31 7.14
N ALA A 38 -9.29 -7.72 6.71
CA ALA A 38 -9.33 -6.31 6.37
C ALA A 38 -10.59 -5.67 6.90
N TYR A 39 -10.47 -4.40 7.29
CA TYR A 39 -11.57 -3.58 7.77
C TYR A 39 -11.67 -2.33 6.92
N ASP A 40 -12.82 -2.17 6.28
CA ASP A 40 -13.21 -0.96 5.57
C ASP A 40 -13.95 -0.07 6.57
N LEU A 41 -13.41 1.11 6.84
CA LEU A 41 -13.99 2.08 7.77
C LEU A 41 -14.55 3.30 7.02
N ASP A 42 -14.60 3.26 5.68
CA ASP A 42 -15.15 4.31 4.85
C ASP A 42 -16.60 3.99 4.47
N ASN A 43 -17.54 4.39 5.34
CA ASN A 43 -18.97 4.17 5.13
C ASN A 43 -19.53 4.85 3.88
N ASP A 44 -18.88 5.91 3.40
CA ASP A 44 -19.36 6.71 2.28
C ASP A 44 -19.04 6.01 0.94
N ASN A 45 -17.77 5.65 0.74
CA ASN A 45 -17.33 5.09 -0.53
C ASN A 45 -17.35 3.56 -0.56
N GLN A 46 -17.08 2.92 0.59
CA GLN A 46 -16.99 1.46 0.75
C GLN A 46 -16.07 0.83 -0.32
N THR A 47 -14.99 1.54 -0.67
CA THR A 47 -14.18 1.21 -1.85
C THR A 47 -13.55 -0.17 -1.69
N LEU A 48 -13.05 -0.48 -0.49
CA LEU A 48 -12.38 -1.73 -0.21
C LEU A 48 -13.36 -2.90 -0.16
N SER A 49 -14.45 -2.77 0.62
CA SER A 49 -15.44 -3.82 0.81
C SER A 49 -16.26 -4.13 -0.44
N ARG A 50 -16.44 -3.15 -1.35
CA ARG A 50 -16.99 -3.39 -2.70
C ARG A 50 -16.04 -4.20 -3.57
N ALA A 51 -14.75 -3.86 -3.56
CA ALA A 51 -13.74 -4.54 -4.38
C ALA A 51 -13.41 -5.95 -3.84
N ILE A 52 -13.48 -6.14 -2.53
CA ILE A 52 -13.06 -7.34 -1.81
C ILE A 52 -14.16 -7.69 -0.79
N PRO A 53 -15.10 -8.57 -1.16
CA PRO A 53 -16.24 -8.93 -0.32
C PRO A 53 -15.87 -9.52 1.06
N GLU A 54 -14.67 -10.09 1.19
CA GLU A 54 -14.16 -10.64 2.44
C GLU A 54 -13.67 -9.55 3.41
N ALA A 55 -13.49 -8.30 2.96
CA ALA A 55 -13.19 -7.16 3.82
C ALA A 55 -14.45 -6.73 4.59
N ARG A 56 -14.32 -6.59 5.91
CA ARG A 56 -15.44 -6.27 6.79
C ARG A 56 -15.68 -4.77 6.81
N LEU A 57 -16.85 -4.33 6.38
CA LEU A 57 -17.31 -2.96 6.61
C LEU A 57 -17.60 -2.76 8.10
N VAL A 58 -16.99 -1.75 8.71
CA VAL A 58 -17.20 -1.40 10.12
C VAL A 58 -17.75 0.01 10.22
N MET A 59 -18.98 0.10 10.72
CA MET A 59 -19.58 1.37 11.10
C MET A 59 -19.15 1.71 12.52
N LEU A 60 -18.37 2.80 12.67
CA LEU A 60 -18.02 3.34 13.98
C LEU A 60 -19.26 3.89 14.68
N SER A 61 -19.39 3.57 15.96
CA SER A 61 -20.44 4.05 16.84
C SER A 61 -20.14 5.45 17.40
N GLU A 62 -20.97 5.92 18.33
CA GLU A 62 -20.72 7.15 19.09
C GLU A 62 -19.49 7.03 20.02
N GLU A 63 -18.96 5.82 20.23
CA GLU A 63 -17.70 5.56 20.95
C GLU A 63 -16.66 4.88 20.02
N PRO A 64 -16.07 5.62 19.06
CA PRO A 64 -15.12 5.05 18.10
C PRO A 64 -13.92 4.33 18.73
N GLU A 65 -13.43 4.81 19.87
CA GLU A 65 -12.31 4.20 20.60
C GLU A 65 -12.63 2.76 21.01
N ALA A 66 -13.86 2.51 21.46
CA ALA A 66 -14.31 1.17 21.83
C ALA A 66 -14.38 0.24 20.61
N ASP A 67 -14.76 0.78 19.45
CA ASP A 67 -14.78 0.02 18.19
C ASP A 67 -13.38 -0.27 17.67
N PHE A 68 -12.45 0.68 17.76
CA PHE A 68 -11.05 0.44 17.44
C PHE A 68 -10.42 -0.60 18.38
N LEU A 69 -10.73 -0.57 19.67
CA LEU A 69 -10.29 -1.61 20.62
C LEU A 69 -10.79 -3.01 20.23
N LYS A 70 -12.04 -3.13 19.74
CA LYS A 70 -12.56 -4.41 19.21
C LYS A 70 -11.73 -4.86 18.01
N ILE A 71 -11.43 -3.97 17.07
CA ILE A 71 -10.60 -4.27 15.90
C ILE A 71 -9.19 -4.69 16.35
N PHE A 72 -8.55 -3.95 17.25
CA PHE A 72 -7.20 -4.25 17.73
C PHE A 72 -7.11 -5.65 18.33
N ARG A 73 -8.08 -6.05 19.15
CA ARG A 73 -8.13 -7.40 19.73
C ARG A 73 -8.17 -8.53 18.69
N THR A 74 -8.66 -8.26 17.48
CA THR A 74 -8.70 -9.26 16.41
C THR A 74 -7.39 -9.38 15.63
N ILE A 75 -6.43 -8.45 15.79
CA ILE A 75 -5.18 -8.46 15.00
C ILE A 75 -4.44 -9.82 15.05
N PRO A 76 -4.33 -10.49 16.22
CA PRO A 76 -3.68 -11.80 16.31
C PRO A 76 -4.43 -12.97 15.62
N GLU A 77 -5.66 -12.78 15.14
CA GLU A 77 -6.45 -13.85 14.50
C GLU A 77 -5.92 -14.24 13.12
N LYS A 78 -5.17 -13.36 12.45
CA LYS A 78 -4.58 -13.54 11.11
C LYS A 78 -3.16 -13.02 11.06
N SER A 79 -2.40 -13.40 10.04
CA SER A 79 -1.02 -12.92 9.86
C SER A 79 -0.98 -11.41 9.62
N VAL A 80 -1.91 -10.88 8.84
CA VAL A 80 -1.98 -9.45 8.49
C VAL A 80 -3.39 -8.90 8.71
N THR A 81 -3.49 -7.75 9.36
CA THR A 81 -4.70 -6.92 9.40
C THR A 81 -4.49 -5.65 8.58
N VAL A 82 -5.37 -5.40 7.62
CA VAL A 82 -5.37 -4.19 6.78
C VAL A 82 -6.50 -3.28 7.22
N LEU A 83 -6.20 -2.03 7.55
CA LEU A 83 -7.22 -1.01 7.80
C LEU A 83 -7.28 -0.06 6.60
N ASP A 84 -8.50 0.24 6.14
CA ASP A 84 -8.76 1.33 5.20
C ASP A 84 -9.64 2.40 5.88
N PRO A 85 -9.03 3.27 6.71
CA PRO A 85 -9.71 4.36 7.37
C PRO A 85 -10.18 5.44 6.38
N GLN A 86 -11.37 5.97 6.66
CA GLN A 86 -11.78 7.23 6.06
C GLN A 86 -10.80 8.35 6.44
N ALA A 87 -10.63 9.29 5.52
CA ALA A 87 -9.86 10.52 5.67
C ALA A 87 -10.03 11.18 7.06
N HIS A 88 -11.25 11.40 7.53
CA HIS A 88 -11.48 12.18 8.74
C HIS A 88 -11.19 11.44 10.06
N PHE A 89 -10.92 10.12 10.03
CA PHE A 89 -10.71 9.32 11.24
C PHE A 89 -9.27 9.29 11.76
N TYR A 90 -8.34 9.97 11.08
CA TYR A 90 -6.94 10.07 11.49
C TYR A 90 -6.77 10.39 12.99
N ARG A 91 -7.40 11.46 13.48
CA ARG A 91 -7.25 11.92 14.88
C ARG A 91 -7.85 10.94 15.89
N VAL A 92 -9.01 10.38 15.57
CA VAL A 92 -9.70 9.41 16.43
C VAL A 92 -8.87 8.13 16.56
N LEU A 93 -8.27 7.69 15.45
CA LEU A 93 -7.39 6.55 15.46
C LEU A 93 -6.14 6.81 16.29
N LEU A 94 -5.50 7.97 16.14
CA LEU A 94 -4.37 8.37 16.98
C LEU A 94 -4.71 8.40 18.47
N HIS A 95 -5.88 8.94 18.83
CA HIS A 95 -6.35 8.95 20.21
C HIS A 95 -6.59 7.53 20.73
N SER A 96 -7.13 6.64 19.89
CA SER A 96 -7.36 5.24 20.24
C SER A 96 -6.05 4.48 20.50
N PHE A 97 -4.97 4.80 19.78
CA PHE A 97 -3.64 4.22 20.03
C PHE A 97 -3.13 4.59 21.42
N ASP A 98 -3.26 5.87 21.81
CA ASP A 98 -2.84 6.36 23.12
C ASP A 98 -3.69 5.75 24.24
N PHE A 99 -5.02 5.79 24.08
CA PHE A 99 -5.98 5.28 25.06
C PHE A 99 -5.79 3.78 25.33
N ALA A 100 -5.46 3.01 24.29
CA ALA A 100 -5.26 1.56 24.39
C ALA A 100 -3.87 1.16 24.90
N HIS A 101 -2.94 2.10 25.10
CA HIS A 101 -1.51 1.80 25.22
C HIS A 101 -1.06 0.82 24.12
N PHE A 102 -1.50 1.09 22.88
CA PHE A 102 -1.48 0.11 21.79
C PHE A 102 -0.07 -0.41 21.49
N PHE A 103 0.96 0.44 21.56
CA PHE A 103 2.33 0.03 21.25
C PHE A 103 2.93 -0.92 22.29
N ASP A 104 2.58 -0.76 23.57
CA ASP A 104 2.99 -1.69 24.62
C ASP A 104 2.32 -3.05 24.42
N TRP A 105 1.00 -3.05 24.27
CA TRP A 105 0.21 -4.26 24.04
C TRP A 105 0.61 -4.99 22.74
N SER A 106 0.83 -4.24 21.65
CA SER A 106 1.21 -4.82 20.35
C SER A 106 2.59 -5.47 20.42
N LYS A 107 3.56 -4.86 21.12
CA LYS A 107 4.89 -5.44 21.33
C LYS A 107 4.82 -6.76 22.11
N GLU A 108 4.05 -6.81 23.19
CA GLU A 108 3.83 -8.05 23.97
C GLU A 108 3.15 -9.15 23.13
N SER A 109 2.24 -8.75 22.24
CA SER A 109 1.50 -9.65 21.34
C SER A 109 2.28 -10.05 20.08
N GLY A 110 3.50 -9.54 19.89
CA GLY A 110 4.30 -9.78 18.67
C GLY A 110 3.70 -9.15 17.40
N ILE A 111 2.93 -8.08 17.56
CA ILE A 111 2.34 -7.29 16.48
C ILE A 111 3.29 -6.14 16.13
N ARG A 112 3.54 -5.93 14.84
CA ARG A 112 4.22 -4.71 14.35
C ARG A 112 3.28 -3.92 13.44
N THR A 113 3.20 -2.62 13.65
CA THR A 113 2.43 -1.73 12.79
C THR A 113 3.30 -1.19 11.67
N THR A 114 2.75 -1.18 10.46
CA THR A 114 3.32 -0.53 9.29
C THR A 114 2.44 0.63 8.90
N VAL A 115 2.96 1.84 9.07
CA VAL A 115 2.27 3.08 8.72
C VAL A 115 2.56 3.42 7.26
N LEU A 116 1.48 3.58 6.50
CA LEU A 116 1.54 3.91 5.09
C LEU A 116 1.38 5.43 4.90
N LEU A 117 2.38 6.07 4.33
CA LEU A 117 2.42 7.53 4.14
C LEU A 117 2.27 7.86 2.66
N PHE A 118 1.36 8.77 2.28
CA PHE A 118 1.08 9.11 0.88
C PHE A 118 1.47 10.57 0.60
N PRO A 119 2.77 10.86 0.44
CA PRO A 119 3.23 12.22 0.17
C PRO A 119 2.62 12.74 -1.13
N ILE A 120 2.12 13.98 -1.06
CA ILE A 120 1.68 14.78 -2.20
C ILE A 120 2.18 16.21 -2.01
N ASP A 121 2.24 17.00 -3.08
CA ASP A 121 2.70 18.40 -3.04
C ASP A 121 1.59 19.33 -2.47
N ASP A 122 1.24 19.10 -1.20
CA ASP A 122 0.25 19.84 -0.40
C ASP A 122 0.84 20.04 1.00
N LEU A 123 0.96 21.31 1.43
CA LEU A 123 1.60 21.67 2.70
C LEU A 123 0.90 21.02 3.90
N SER A 124 -0.44 21.00 3.90
CA SER A 124 -1.22 20.43 5.02
C SER A 124 -0.98 18.92 5.16
N VAL A 125 -0.76 18.23 4.05
CA VAL A 125 -0.39 16.81 4.06
C VAL A 125 1.01 16.65 4.61
N MET A 126 1.97 17.45 4.16
CA MET A 126 3.36 17.32 4.61
C MET A 126 3.51 17.57 6.11
N ASP A 127 2.78 18.53 6.66
CA ASP A 127 2.73 18.81 8.10
C ASP A 127 2.11 17.63 8.87
N GLU A 128 1.02 17.05 8.36
CA GLU A 128 0.39 15.86 8.96
C GLU A 128 1.34 14.64 8.96
N LEU A 129 2.06 14.40 7.85
CA LEU A 129 3.03 13.31 7.79
C LEU A 129 4.17 13.52 8.80
N ALA A 130 4.62 14.77 9.00
CA ALA A 130 5.63 15.09 10.01
C ALA A 130 5.11 14.82 11.44
N GLU A 131 3.87 15.23 11.76
CA GLU A 131 3.23 14.96 13.06
C GLU A 131 3.14 13.45 13.35
N ILE A 132 2.80 12.64 12.34
CA ILE A 132 2.73 11.17 12.47
C ILE A 132 4.10 10.61 12.82
N VAL A 133 5.14 11.03 12.11
CA VAL A 133 6.51 10.54 12.29
C VAL A 133 7.05 10.95 13.66
N GLU A 134 6.81 12.20 14.07
CA GLU A 134 7.18 12.71 15.39
C GLU A 134 6.48 11.91 16.50
N LYS A 135 5.17 11.64 16.36
CA LYS A 135 4.38 10.94 17.37
C LYS A 135 4.77 9.47 17.51
N PHE A 136 4.99 8.77 16.40
CA PHE A 136 5.21 7.32 16.43
C PHE A 136 6.67 6.92 16.55
N GLY A 137 7.61 7.72 16.05
CA GLY A 137 9.04 7.44 16.13
C GLY A 137 9.37 6.04 15.61
N ASP A 138 10.14 5.27 16.37
CA ASP A 138 10.58 3.90 16.05
C ASP A 138 9.60 2.79 16.46
N ASN A 139 8.45 3.14 17.04
CA ASN A 139 7.42 2.17 17.46
C ASN A 139 6.73 1.47 16.28
N VAL A 140 6.84 2.02 15.08
CA VAL A 140 6.25 1.49 13.84
C VAL A 140 7.30 1.36 12.75
N ASP A 141 6.98 0.57 11.72
CA ASP A 141 7.70 0.63 10.45
C ASP A 141 6.99 1.60 9.51
N TYR A 142 7.73 2.35 8.72
CA TYR A 142 7.14 3.27 7.74
C TYR A 142 7.30 2.76 6.32
N LEU A 143 6.22 2.86 5.55
CA LEU A 143 6.23 2.62 4.12
C LEU A 143 5.67 3.83 3.38
N VAL A 144 6.55 4.53 2.67
CA VAL A 144 6.20 5.68 1.84
C VAL A 144 5.62 5.19 0.52
N ILE A 145 4.38 5.55 0.23
CA ILE A 145 3.63 5.15 -0.96
C ILE A 145 3.64 6.29 -1.97
N LYS A 146 4.54 6.22 -2.97
CA LYS A 146 4.58 7.18 -4.07
C LYS A 146 3.58 6.75 -5.15
N ASN A 147 2.34 7.23 -5.03
CA ASN A 147 1.28 6.93 -6.00
C ASN A 147 1.36 7.84 -7.23
N ARG A 148 2.04 7.37 -8.28
CA ARG A 148 2.29 8.17 -9.50
C ARG A 148 1.02 8.48 -10.31
N ALA A 149 -0.07 7.75 -10.08
CA ALA A 149 -1.36 8.05 -10.70
C ALA A 149 -2.05 9.27 -10.06
N LYS A 150 -1.79 9.55 -8.78
CA LYS A 150 -2.40 10.66 -8.03
C LYS A 150 -1.43 11.83 -7.85
N ALA A 151 -0.16 11.54 -7.64
CA ALA A 151 0.93 12.49 -7.54
C ALA A 151 2.09 12.04 -8.44
N PRO A 152 2.13 12.48 -9.71
CA PRO A 152 3.22 12.13 -10.63
C PRO A 152 4.59 12.55 -10.12
N LYS A 153 4.64 13.61 -9.30
CA LYS A 153 5.83 14.10 -8.60
C LYS A 153 5.48 14.37 -7.13
N THR A 154 6.48 14.29 -6.27
CA THR A 154 6.39 14.46 -4.82
C THR A 154 7.48 15.43 -4.36
N ARG A 155 7.55 16.61 -5.00
CA ARG A 155 8.65 17.59 -4.83
C ARG A 155 8.78 18.13 -3.42
N MET A 156 7.68 18.25 -2.68
CA MET A 156 7.72 18.71 -1.28
C MET A 156 8.30 17.65 -0.35
N PHE A 157 8.20 16.37 -0.72
CA PHE A 157 8.73 15.24 0.04
C PHE A 157 10.16 14.88 -0.39
N ASP A 158 10.41 14.80 -1.70
CA ASP A 158 11.70 14.37 -2.26
C ASP A 158 12.82 15.36 -1.85
N GLY A 159 13.83 14.86 -1.14
CA GLY A 159 14.95 15.65 -0.62
C GLY A 159 14.63 16.45 0.64
N SER A 160 13.43 16.34 1.19
CA SER A 160 12.99 17.04 2.40
C SER A 160 13.70 16.53 3.66
N GLN A 161 13.57 17.29 4.76
CA GLN A 161 14.03 16.83 6.06
C GLN A 161 13.22 15.62 6.56
N LEU A 162 11.92 15.58 6.26
CA LEU A 162 11.04 14.47 6.60
C LEU A 162 11.47 13.16 5.92
N GLU A 163 11.87 13.19 4.64
CA GLU A 163 12.39 12.00 3.96
C GLU A 163 13.69 11.49 4.60
N LYS A 164 14.57 12.39 5.04
CA LYS A 164 15.80 12.01 5.75
C LYS A 164 15.53 11.39 7.10
N GLU A 165 14.58 11.93 7.85
CA GLU A 165 14.15 11.41 9.15
C GLU A 165 13.54 10.01 9.00
N LEU A 166 12.60 9.85 8.05
CA LEU A 166 12.03 8.56 7.71
C LEU A 166 13.11 7.53 7.31
N SER A 167 14.10 7.94 6.52
CA SER A 167 15.24 7.10 6.16
C SER A 167 16.05 6.67 7.40
N ALA A 168 16.29 7.58 8.35
CA ALA A 168 16.96 7.26 9.60
C ALA A 168 16.15 6.29 10.48
N LEU A 169 14.82 6.33 10.40
CA LEU A 169 13.90 5.38 11.04
C LEU A 169 13.76 4.05 10.25
N GLY A 170 14.50 3.88 9.16
CA GLY A 170 14.46 2.67 8.34
C GLY A 170 13.22 2.55 7.46
N ALA A 171 12.57 3.66 7.10
CA ALA A 171 11.45 3.66 6.18
C ALA A 171 11.84 3.09 4.81
N ALA A 172 10.90 2.39 4.18
CA ALA A 172 11.04 1.96 2.79
C ALA A 172 10.04 2.70 1.87
N THR A 173 10.28 2.64 0.57
CA THR A 173 9.41 3.26 -0.44
C THR A 173 8.81 2.21 -1.37
N LEU A 174 7.50 2.27 -1.54
CA LEU A 174 6.73 1.57 -2.56
C LEU A 174 6.28 2.59 -3.62
N GLU A 175 6.61 2.36 -4.88
CA GLU A 175 6.10 3.18 -5.97
C GLU A 175 4.92 2.47 -6.64
N LEU A 176 3.76 3.13 -6.67
CA LEU A 176 2.62 2.66 -7.45
C LEU A 176 2.67 3.36 -8.82
N PRO A 177 3.10 2.67 -9.89
CA PRO A 177 3.17 3.27 -11.22
C PRO A 177 1.77 3.62 -11.71
N ALA A 178 1.66 4.66 -12.54
CA ALA A 178 0.40 4.96 -13.21
C ALA A 178 0.10 3.87 -14.25
N LEU A 179 -1.12 3.31 -14.20
CA LEU A 179 -1.64 2.50 -15.30
C LEU A 179 -1.96 3.42 -16.48
N LEU A 180 -1.71 2.97 -17.71
CA LEU A 180 -2.05 3.73 -18.91
C LEU A 180 -3.53 4.12 -18.90
N SER A 181 -3.81 5.40 -19.16
CA SER A 181 -5.18 5.96 -19.10
C SER A 181 -6.16 5.18 -19.96
N ASP A 182 -5.72 4.72 -21.13
CA ASP A 182 -6.52 3.92 -22.05
C ASP A 182 -6.92 2.56 -21.43
N THR A 183 -5.96 1.86 -20.82
CA THR A 183 -6.24 0.60 -20.11
C THR A 183 -7.11 0.81 -18.87
N ARG A 184 -6.89 1.89 -18.12
CA ARG A 184 -7.75 2.26 -16.99
C ARG A 184 -9.18 2.52 -17.43
N ASN A 185 -9.39 3.28 -18.51
CA ASN A 185 -10.71 3.56 -19.06
C ASN A 185 -11.39 2.27 -19.54
N TYR A 186 -10.64 1.38 -20.19
CA TYR A 186 -11.13 0.06 -20.58
C TYR A 186 -11.61 -0.76 -19.38
N LEU A 187 -10.84 -0.80 -18.30
CA LEU A 187 -11.23 -1.50 -17.07
C LEU A 187 -12.50 -0.92 -16.45
N SER A 188 -12.66 0.41 -16.45
CA SER A 188 -13.90 1.05 -15.96
C SER A 188 -15.12 0.69 -16.81
N LEU A 189 -14.97 0.55 -18.13
CA LEU A 189 -16.07 0.06 -19.00
C LEU A 189 -16.40 -1.39 -18.67
N LEU A 190 -15.39 -2.23 -18.46
CA LEU A 190 -15.57 -3.63 -18.11
C LEU A 190 -16.26 -3.81 -16.75
N GLU A 191 -15.98 -2.96 -15.75
CA GLU A 191 -16.71 -2.93 -14.47
C GLU A 191 -18.21 -2.68 -14.66
N ILE A 192 -18.54 -1.73 -15.53
CA ILE A 192 -19.93 -1.39 -15.85
C ILE A 192 -20.63 -2.57 -16.55
N GLU A 193 -19.97 -3.19 -17.53
CA GLU A 193 -20.51 -4.35 -18.25
C GLU A 193 -20.74 -5.56 -17.34
N LEU A 194 -19.81 -5.82 -16.41
CA LEU A 194 -19.92 -6.92 -15.45
C LEU A 194 -20.83 -6.60 -14.24
N GLN A 195 -21.25 -5.34 -14.10
CA GLN A 195 -22.06 -4.83 -12.99
C GLN A 195 -21.48 -5.14 -11.60
N ARG A 196 -20.15 -5.20 -11.51
CA ARG A 196 -19.44 -5.42 -10.25
C ARG A 196 -18.03 -4.84 -10.30
N PRO A 197 -17.44 -4.52 -9.14
CA PRO A 197 -16.04 -4.15 -9.04
C PRO A 197 -15.11 -5.23 -9.56
N LEU A 198 -14.00 -4.82 -10.17
CA LEU A 198 -13.04 -5.74 -10.75
C LEU A 198 -11.98 -6.18 -9.74
N ASN A 199 -11.87 -7.49 -9.55
CA ASN A 199 -10.70 -8.09 -8.92
C ASN A 199 -9.61 -8.29 -9.98
N LEU A 200 -8.51 -7.56 -9.88
CA LEU A 200 -7.48 -7.57 -10.93
C LEU A 200 -6.82 -8.94 -11.12
N LEU A 201 -6.72 -9.75 -10.06
CA LEU A 201 -6.19 -11.12 -10.18
C LEU A 201 -7.15 -12.04 -10.90
N GLU A 202 -8.44 -11.85 -10.68
CA GLU A 202 -9.48 -12.60 -11.38
C GLU A 202 -9.42 -12.30 -12.88
N ILE A 203 -9.25 -11.02 -13.28
CA ILE A 203 -9.12 -10.65 -14.70
C ILE A 203 -7.94 -11.37 -15.34
N ILE A 204 -6.77 -11.32 -14.69
CA ILE A 204 -5.55 -11.93 -15.23
C ILE A 204 -5.69 -13.45 -15.31
N SER A 205 -6.31 -14.07 -14.29
CA SER A 205 -6.34 -15.53 -14.16
C SER A 205 -7.50 -16.19 -14.91
N ASP A 206 -8.66 -15.54 -14.95
CA ASP A 206 -9.86 -16.08 -15.59
C ASP A 206 -9.91 -15.71 -17.07
N LYS A 207 -9.64 -16.70 -17.91
CA LYS A 207 -9.71 -16.60 -19.37
C LYS A 207 -11.15 -16.43 -19.88
N LYS A 208 -12.17 -16.63 -19.04
CA LYS A 208 -13.58 -16.41 -19.41
C LYS A 208 -13.93 -14.92 -19.44
N ILE A 209 -13.22 -14.08 -18.69
CA ILE A 209 -13.38 -12.63 -18.77
C ILE A 209 -12.76 -12.18 -20.10
N LYS A 210 -13.65 -11.85 -21.05
CA LYS A 210 -13.27 -11.32 -22.35
C LYS A 210 -12.67 -9.93 -22.16
N MET A 211 -11.37 -9.83 -22.39
CA MET A 211 -10.61 -8.60 -22.33
C MET A 211 -9.75 -8.52 -23.58
N ASP A 212 -9.61 -7.32 -24.13
CA ASP A 212 -8.67 -7.06 -25.22
C ASP A 212 -7.25 -7.48 -24.81
N LEU A 213 -6.52 -8.10 -25.76
CA LEU A 213 -5.22 -8.70 -25.48
C LEU A 213 -4.17 -7.65 -25.10
N PHE A 214 -4.18 -6.48 -25.72
CA PHE A 214 -3.20 -5.43 -25.41
C PHE A 214 -3.41 -4.90 -23.99
N HIS A 215 -4.67 -4.60 -23.63
CA HIS A 215 -5.00 -4.18 -22.27
C HIS A 215 -4.63 -5.24 -21.24
N ARG A 216 -4.85 -6.53 -21.53
CA ARG A 216 -4.47 -7.63 -20.65
C ARG A 216 -2.97 -7.67 -20.40
N VAL A 217 -2.15 -7.61 -21.45
CA VAL A 217 -0.68 -7.62 -21.34
C VAL A 217 -0.17 -6.41 -20.54
N ILE A 218 -0.72 -5.22 -20.78
CA ILE A 218 -0.37 -4.00 -20.03
C ILE A 218 -0.70 -4.17 -18.54
N LEU A 219 -1.89 -4.69 -18.23
CA LEU A 219 -2.32 -4.92 -16.84
C LEU A 219 -1.44 -5.97 -16.15
N GLU A 220 -1.12 -7.07 -16.83
CA GLU A 220 -0.25 -8.13 -16.31
C GLU A 220 1.15 -7.60 -15.95
N ASP A 221 1.77 -6.81 -16.84
CA ASP A 221 3.07 -6.19 -16.58
C ASP A 221 3.00 -5.18 -15.43
N TRP A 222 1.93 -4.38 -15.37
CA TRP A 222 1.71 -3.42 -14.28
C TRP A 222 1.57 -4.13 -12.91
N ILE A 223 0.77 -5.20 -12.84
CA ILE A 223 0.63 -6.00 -11.60
C ILE A 223 1.95 -6.67 -11.23
N LYS A 224 2.65 -7.26 -12.20
CA LYS A 224 3.94 -7.90 -11.97
C LYS A 224 4.93 -6.93 -11.34
N LYS A 225 5.08 -5.72 -11.88
CA LYS A 225 5.95 -4.67 -11.34
C LYS A 225 5.61 -4.28 -9.90
N ILE A 226 4.32 -4.21 -9.57
CA ILE A 226 3.86 -3.90 -8.21
C ILE A 226 4.17 -5.08 -7.27
N PHE A 227 3.86 -6.30 -7.68
CA PHE A 227 4.08 -7.50 -6.86
C PHE A 227 5.55 -7.77 -6.60
N GLU A 228 6.44 -7.51 -7.57
CA GLU A 228 7.89 -7.58 -7.38
C GLU A 228 8.37 -6.59 -6.30
N GLN A 229 7.79 -5.39 -6.25
CA GLN A 229 8.10 -4.44 -5.18
C GLN A 229 7.56 -4.91 -3.82
N TYR A 230 6.35 -5.46 -3.77
CA TYR A 230 5.82 -6.04 -2.54
C TYR A 230 6.64 -7.23 -2.04
N ASP A 231 7.08 -8.12 -2.93
CA ASP A 231 7.96 -9.23 -2.56
C ASP A 231 9.27 -8.72 -1.93
N ARG A 232 9.89 -7.68 -2.51
CA ARG A 232 11.08 -7.02 -1.95
C ARG A 232 10.82 -6.37 -0.59
N LEU A 233 9.61 -5.84 -0.40
CA LEU A 233 9.20 -5.11 0.80
C LEU A 233 8.40 -5.99 1.77
N ALA A 234 8.44 -7.31 1.60
CA ALA A 234 7.59 -8.22 2.37
C ALA A 234 7.86 -8.13 3.87
N SER A 235 9.10 -7.83 4.28
CA SER A 235 9.45 -7.60 5.69
C SER A 235 8.69 -6.43 6.33
N TYR A 236 8.17 -5.47 5.55
CA TYR A 236 7.34 -4.35 6.04
C TYR A 236 5.86 -4.70 6.03
N LEU A 237 5.42 -5.75 5.35
CA LEU A 237 3.99 -6.01 5.10
C LEU A 237 3.51 -7.34 5.66
N LEU A 238 4.43 -8.28 5.89
CA LEU A 238 4.16 -9.60 6.44
C LEU A 238 4.91 -9.84 7.77
N PRO A 239 4.45 -10.76 8.62
CA PRO A 239 5.22 -11.25 9.75
C PRO A 239 6.53 -11.93 9.31
N ASP A 240 7.45 -12.15 10.25
CA ASP A 240 8.83 -12.54 9.96
C ASP A 240 8.92 -13.85 9.15
N GLU A 241 8.04 -14.82 9.45
CA GLU A 241 8.04 -16.14 8.79
C GLU A 241 7.51 -16.06 7.35
N GLU A 242 6.35 -15.44 7.12
CA GLU A 242 5.82 -15.26 5.76
C GLU A 242 6.68 -14.31 4.94
N ALA A 243 7.22 -13.26 5.53
CA ALA A 243 8.16 -12.34 4.87
C ALA A 243 9.37 -13.11 4.35
N ARG A 244 10.00 -13.94 5.20
CA ARG A 244 11.14 -14.77 4.81
C ARG A 244 10.77 -15.71 3.65
N ARG A 245 9.65 -16.43 3.76
CA ARG A 245 9.16 -17.33 2.70
C ARG A 245 8.96 -16.60 1.37
N VAL A 246 8.37 -15.41 1.39
CA VAL A 246 8.13 -14.64 0.16
C VAL A 246 9.45 -14.13 -0.43
N MET A 247 10.34 -13.61 0.41
CA MET A 247 11.64 -13.08 -0.02
C MET A 247 12.62 -14.16 -0.50
N GLU A 248 12.56 -15.38 0.05
CA GLU A 248 13.37 -16.52 -0.44
C GLU A 248 12.91 -17.00 -1.82
N ASN A 249 11.59 -16.97 -2.07
CA ASN A 249 11.03 -17.29 -3.38
C ASN A 249 11.21 -16.17 -4.40
N TRP A 250 11.48 -14.95 -3.94
CA TRP A 250 11.85 -13.83 -4.80
C TRP A 250 13.25 -14.05 -5.38
N LYS A 251 13.28 -14.57 -6.61
CA LYS A 251 14.51 -14.57 -7.41
C LYS A 251 14.81 -13.12 -7.77
N LYS A 252 15.90 -12.56 -7.23
CA LYS A 252 16.49 -11.33 -7.80
C LYS A 252 16.52 -11.49 -9.32
N PRO A 253 16.05 -10.49 -10.10
CA PRO A 253 16.24 -10.51 -11.55
C PRO A 253 17.72 -10.81 -11.80
N VAL A 254 18.00 -11.83 -12.60
CA VAL A 254 19.36 -12.11 -13.03
C VAL A 254 19.83 -10.83 -13.73
N GLU A 255 20.75 -10.10 -13.11
CA GLU A 255 21.53 -9.10 -13.83
C GLU A 255 22.22 -9.87 -14.95
N ASN A 256 21.71 -9.72 -16.17
CA ASN A 256 22.43 -10.15 -17.36
C ASN A 256 23.74 -9.38 -17.37
N LYS A 257 24.80 -10.01 -16.86
CA LYS A 257 26.17 -9.56 -17.05
C LYS A 257 26.41 -9.37 -18.54
N GLU A 258 26.53 -8.11 -18.93
CA GLU A 258 27.27 -7.60 -20.06
C GLU A 258 27.14 -8.38 -21.38
N SER A 259 26.17 -8.00 -22.22
CA SER A 259 26.44 -8.00 -23.66
C SER A 259 27.16 -6.70 -24.02
N THR A 260 28.49 -6.75 -24.02
CA THR A 260 29.36 -5.73 -24.63
C THR A 260 29.06 -5.65 -26.13
N GLN A 261 28.04 -4.90 -26.52
CA GLN A 261 27.94 -4.37 -27.88
C GLN A 261 28.44 -2.93 -27.88
N LYS A 262 29.68 -2.77 -28.37
CA LYS A 262 30.22 -1.48 -28.82
C LYS A 262 29.27 -0.90 -29.88
N SER A 263 28.39 0.03 -29.49
CA SER A 263 27.78 0.93 -30.46
C SER A 263 28.64 2.20 -30.56
N ARG A 264 28.98 2.53 -31.80
CA ARG A 264 29.76 3.70 -32.21
C ARG A 264 29.11 4.97 -31.68
N GLY A 265 29.92 5.90 -31.19
CA GLY A 265 29.45 7.09 -30.50
C GLY A 265 28.69 8.08 -31.38
N SER A 266 27.88 8.90 -30.70
CA SER A 266 27.59 10.26 -31.11
C SER A 266 27.93 11.18 -29.94
N LYS A 267 28.92 12.05 -30.16
CA LYS A 267 29.39 13.10 -29.27
C LYS A 267 28.35 14.22 -29.17
N VAL A 268 27.31 14.09 -28.35
CA VAL A 268 26.51 15.26 -27.95
C VAL A 268 25.99 15.09 -26.54
N ASN A 269 26.40 15.99 -25.66
CA ASN A 269 25.83 16.22 -24.34
C ASN A 269 25.10 17.57 -24.41
N LEU A 270 23.77 17.56 -24.25
CA LEU A 270 22.93 18.76 -24.18
C LEU A 270 22.14 18.74 -22.87
N SER A 271 22.87 18.63 -21.77
CA SER A 271 22.43 19.15 -20.47
C SER A 271 21.81 20.54 -20.64
N ASN A 272 20.58 20.73 -20.15
CA ASN A 272 19.87 22.00 -20.00
C ASN A 272 19.23 22.62 -21.26
N LEU A 273 18.29 21.92 -21.91
CA LEU A 273 17.32 22.58 -22.78
C LEU A 273 15.97 22.70 -22.05
N GLN A 274 15.90 23.82 -21.31
CA GLN A 274 14.76 24.65 -20.86
C GLN A 274 13.41 24.00 -20.58
#